data_AF-A0A4U1JAP5-F1
#
_entry.id   AF-A0A4U1JAP5-F1
#
_cell.length_a   1.000
_cell.length_b   1.000
_cell.length_c   1.000
_cell.angle_alpha   90.00
_cell.angle_beta   90.00
_cell.angle_gamma   90.00
#
_symmetry.space_group_name_H-M   'P 1'
#
loop_
_entity.id
_entity.type
_entity.pdbx_description
1 polymer ?
#
loop_
_entity_poly.entity_id
_entity_poly.type
_entity_poly.pdbx_seq_one_letter_code
_entity_poly.pdbx_strand_id
1 'polypeptide(L)'
;MNLACSILPDQSFLVARQAHHIYETARMIEAGLDALDGPAVILSKEAHTVMTNKLRDATTGIGRDQLPRLWNAYKKVYADCPHWLKAIKHYFD
;
A
#
# COMPACT_ATOMS: atom_id res chain seq x y z
N MET A 1 -44.26 17.23 -20.54
CA MET A 1 -43.45 17.28 -19.30
C MET A 1 -42.68 15.98 -19.22
N ASN A 2 -41.35 16.05 -19.37
CA ASN A 2 -40.47 14.88 -19.42
C ASN A 2 -40.31 14.28 -18.02
N LEU A 3 -40.79 13.04 -17.87
CA LEU A 3 -40.28 12.09 -16.89
C LEU A 3 -39.10 11.37 -17.54
N ALA A 4 -37.89 11.66 -17.07
CA ALA A 4 -36.73 10.81 -17.30
C ALA A 4 -35.90 10.76 -16.01
N CYS A 5 -36.16 9.71 -15.25
CA CYS A 5 -35.27 9.15 -14.26
C CYS A 5 -33.98 8.70 -14.98
N SER A 6 -32.82 9.23 -14.61
CA SER A 6 -31.51 8.67 -14.97
C SER A 6 -30.53 8.92 -13.83
N ILE A 7 -30.57 8.00 -12.86
CA ILE A 7 -29.47 7.48 -12.06
C ILE A 7 -28.14 8.19 -12.36
N LEU A 8 -27.74 9.12 -11.48
CA LEU A 8 -26.33 9.54 -11.43
C LEU A 8 -25.50 8.30 -11.10
N PRO A 9 -24.45 7.98 -11.87
CA PRO A 9 -23.53 6.91 -11.49
C PRO A 9 -22.98 7.25 -10.10
N ASP A 10 -22.98 6.24 -9.23
CA ASP A 10 -22.28 6.17 -7.96
C ASP A 10 -21.15 7.23 -7.82
N GLN A 11 -21.32 8.16 -6.88
CA GLN A 11 -20.36 9.23 -6.59
C GLN A 11 -19.03 8.72 -5.99
N SER A 12 -18.78 7.40 -5.92
CA SER A 12 -17.50 6.81 -5.55
C SER A 12 -16.31 7.29 -6.39
N PHE A 13 -16.57 7.91 -7.56
CA PHE A 13 -15.53 8.55 -8.37
C PHE A 13 -14.96 9.84 -7.74
N LEU A 14 -15.66 10.48 -6.80
CA LEU A 14 -15.17 11.70 -6.12
C LEU A 14 -14.33 11.41 -4.87
N VAL A 15 -14.14 10.14 -4.51
CA VAL A 15 -13.34 9.76 -3.33
C VAL A 15 -11.86 10.01 -3.66
N ALA A 16 -11.20 10.87 -2.88
CA ALA A 16 -9.78 11.14 -3.03
C ALA A 16 -8.98 9.83 -2.99
N ARG A 17 -8.30 9.52 -4.08
CA ARG A 17 -7.45 8.33 -4.23
C ARG A 17 -5.99 8.69 -3.98
N GLN A 18 -5.25 7.75 -3.40
CA GLN A 18 -3.84 7.93 -3.08
C GLN A 18 -3.04 6.71 -3.53
N ALA A 19 -1.83 6.95 -4.03
CA ALA A 19 -0.87 5.90 -4.30
C ALA A 19 -0.28 5.39 -2.97
N HIS A 20 -0.53 4.13 -2.65
CA HIS A 20 0.12 3.42 -1.55
C HIS A 20 1.31 2.64 -2.09
N HIS A 21 2.52 3.06 -1.73
CA HIS A 21 3.72 2.29 -2.06
C HIS A 21 3.72 0.99 -1.26
N ILE A 22 3.75 -0.14 -1.97
CA ILE A 22 3.63 -1.46 -1.35
C ILE A 22 4.84 -1.74 -0.46
N TYR A 23 6.03 -1.33 -0.89
CA TYR A 23 7.22 -1.23 -0.04
C TYR A 23 7.39 0.23 0.37
N GLU A 24 7.45 0.50 1.67
CA GLU A 24 7.42 1.87 2.20
C GLU A 24 8.55 2.74 1.61
N THR A 25 8.21 3.94 1.14
CA THR A 25 9.17 4.91 0.55
C THR A 25 10.39 5.14 1.43
N ALA A 26 10.21 5.26 2.75
CA ALA A 26 11.33 5.41 3.68
C ALA A 26 12.29 4.23 3.63
N ARG A 27 11.77 3.00 3.49
CA ARG A 27 12.57 1.78 3.38
C ARG A 27 13.28 1.66 2.05
N MET A 28 12.67 2.15 0.97
CA MET A 28 13.31 2.27 -0.34
C MET A 28 14.49 3.25 -0.28
N ILE A 29 14.29 4.44 0.30
CA ILE A 29 15.34 5.45 0.46
C ILE A 29 16.46 4.93 1.36
N GLU A 30 16.12 4.30 2.49
CA GLU A 30 17.09 3.64 3.36
C GLU A 30 17.89 2.58 2.60
N ALA A 31 17.26 1.86 1.67
CA ALA A 31 17.91 0.86 0.83
C ALA A 31 18.77 1.43 -0.32
N GLY A 32 18.71 2.74 -0.58
CA GLY A 32 19.38 3.39 -1.72
C GLY A 32 18.64 3.20 -3.06
N LEU A 33 17.33 2.92 -3.00
CA LEU A 33 16.47 2.72 -4.16
C LEU A 33 15.71 4.01 -4.50
N ASP A 34 15.37 4.20 -5.77
CA ASP A 34 14.43 5.26 -6.17
C ASP A 34 13.01 4.85 -5.77
N ALA A 35 12.38 5.68 -4.94
CA ALA A 35 11.02 5.44 -4.48
C ALA A 35 9.97 5.58 -5.59
N LEU A 36 10.27 6.36 -6.65
CA LEU A 36 9.35 6.55 -7.78
C LEU A 36 9.21 5.28 -8.64
N ASP A 37 10.21 4.39 -8.59
CA ASP A 37 10.20 3.10 -9.29
C ASP A 37 9.56 1.98 -8.44
N GLY A 38 9.10 2.30 -7.24
CA GLY A 38 8.50 1.35 -6.31
C GLY A 38 7.12 0.88 -6.76
N PRO A 39 6.77 -0.41 -6.54
CA PRO A 39 5.42 -0.87 -6.82
C PRO A 39 4.42 -0.16 -5.91
N ALA A 40 3.37 0.41 -6.51
CA ALA A 40 2.32 1.11 -5.80
C ALA A 40 0.93 0.68 -6.28
N VAL A 41 -0.06 0.84 -5.42
CA VAL A 41 -1.48 0.59 -5.71
C VAL A 41 -2.31 1.81 -5.38
N ILE A 42 -3.41 1.99 -6.11
CA ILE A 42 -4.32 3.11 -5.89
C ILE A 42 -5.38 2.69 -4.86
N LEU A 43 -5.40 3.35 -3.71
CA LEU A 43 -6.36 3.12 -2.63
C LEU A 43 -7.24 4.35 -2.41
N SER A 44 -8.41 4.18 -1.77
CA SER A 44 -9.11 5.30 -1.17
C SER A 44 -8.25 5.88 -0.03
N LYS A 45 -8.51 7.14 0.35
CA LYS A 45 -7.86 7.76 1.50
C LYS A 45 -8.00 6.92 2.78
N GLU A 46 -9.19 6.37 3.07
CA GLU A 46 -9.38 5.54 4.27
C GLU A 46 -8.55 4.25 4.20
N ALA A 47 -8.60 3.56 3.06
CA ALA A 47 -7.86 2.32 2.87
C ALA A 47 -6.35 2.56 2.95
N HIS A 48 -5.86 3.66 2.37
CA HIS A 48 -4.47 4.09 2.49
C HIS A 48 -4.09 4.29 3.96
N THR A 49 -4.85 5.10 4.72
CA THR A 49 -4.59 5.32 6.16
C THR A 49 -4.59 4.02 6.96
N VAL A 50 -5.54 3.11 6.71
CA VAL A 50 -5.59 1.81 7.39
C VAL A 50 -4.33 0.99 7.10
N MET A 51 -3.92 0.90 5.83
CA MET A 51 -2.72 0.13 5.45
C MET A 51 -1.44 0.75 6.01
N THR A 52 -1.29 2.08 5.94
CA THR A 52 -0.16 2.79 6.55
C THR A 52 -0.06 2.50 8.05
N ASN A 53 -1.18 2.57 8.79
CA ASN A 53 -1.17 2.29 10.23
C ASN A 53 -0.81 0.83 10.52
N LYS A 54 -1.38 -0.14 9.80
CA LYS A 54 -1.04 -1.56 9.95
C LYS A 54 0.44 -1.83 9.72
N LEU A 55 1.03 -1.24 8.67
CA LEU A 55 2.47 -1.37 8.39
C LEU A 55 3.29 -0.73 9.51
N ARG A 56 3.02 0.51 9.87
CA ARG A 56 3.74 1.20 10.96
C ARG A 56 3.75 0.35 12.22
N ASP A 57 2.59 -0.15 12.64
CA ASP A 57 2.47 -0.92 13.88
C ASP A 57 3.23 -2.27 13.79
N ALA A 58 3.27 -2.89 12.60
CA ALA A 58 3.97 -4.14 12.37
C ALA A 58 5.49 -3.98 12.16
N THR A 59 5.96 -2.83 11.67
CA THR A 59 7.36 -2.57 11.33
C THR A 59 8.09 -1.68 12.35
N THR A 60 7.38 -1.12 13.34
CA THR A 60 7.95 -0.32 14.41
C THR A 60 9.06 -1.09 15.14
N GLY A 61 10.24 -0.47 15.25
CA GLY A 61 11.41 -1.07 15.91
C GLY A 61 12.12 -2.16 15.11
N ILE A 62 11.74 -2.40 13.84
CA ILE A 62 12.49 -3.29 12.94
C ILE A 62 13.53 -2.47 12.18
N GLY A 63 14.81 -2.75 12.44
CA GLY A 63 15.94 -2.14 11.73
C GLY A 63 16.10 -2.67 10.29
N ARG A 64 16.88 -1.95 9.48
CA ARG A 64 17.19 -2.32 8.09
C ARG A 64 17.92 -3.66 7.98
N ASP A 65 18.76 -3.97 8.95
CA ASP A 65 19.52 -5.22 9.07
C ASP A 65 18.64 -6.44 9.39
N GLN A 66 17.38 -6.21 9.78
CA GLN A 66 16.44 -7.27 10.15
C GLN A 66 15.50 -7.63 8.99
N LEU A 67 16.02 -7.73 7.76
CA LEU A 67 15.23 -8.04 6.56
C LEU A 67 14.30 -9.26 6.71
N PRO A 68 14.71 -10.40 7.32
CA PRO A 68 13.78 -11.52 7.54
C PRO A 68 12.60 -11.17 8.46
N ARG A 69 12.84 -10.34 9.48
CA ARG A 69 11.80 -9.89 10.41
C ARG A 69 10.87 -8.88 9.73
N LEU A 70 11.43 -7.98 8.94
CA LEU A 70 10.68 -7.02 8.13
C LEU A 70 9.78 -7.76 7.13
N TRP A 71 10.32 -8.73 6.41
CA TRP A 71 9.55 -9.54 5.45
C TRP A 71 8.38 -10.28 6.12
N ASN A 72 8.60 -10.82 7.32
CA ASN A 72 7.54 -11.44 8.10
C ASN A 72 6.44 -10.44 8.52
N ALA A 73 6.78 -9.19 8.81
CA ALA A 73 5.79 -8.14 9.08
C ALA A 73 4.95 -7.83 7.83
N TYR A 74 5.58 -7.66 6.67
CA TYR A 74 4.90 -7.46 5.38
C TYR A 74 3.94 -8.63 5.05
N LYS A 75 4.38 -9.88 5.20
CA LYS A 75 3.53 -11.07 4.99
C LYS A 75 2.28 -11.09 5.88
N LYS A 76 2.38 -10.60 7.12
CA LYS A 76 1.23 -10.51 8.03
C LYS A 76 0.26 -9.41 7.61
N VAL A 77 0.76 -8.22 7.29
CA VAL A 77 -0.09 -7.07 6.93
C VAL A 77 -0.79 -7.30 5.58
N TYR A 78 -0.12 -7.92 4.62
CA TYR A 78 -0.63 -8.18 3.27
C TYR A 78 -1.10 -9.63 3.06
N ALA A 79 -1.49 -10.35 4.11
CA ALA A 79 -1.95 -11.74 4.00
C ALA A 79 -3.11 -11.88 2.99
N ASP A 80 -4.01 -10.90 2.96
CA ASP A 80 -5.17 -10.84 2.04
C ASP A 80 -4.80 -10.32 0.63
N CYS A 81 -3.55 -9.90 0.42
CA CYS A 81 -3.06 -9.31 -0.83
C CYS A 81 -1.78 -10.02 -1.31
N PRO A 82 -1.83 -11.33 -1.65
CA PRO A 82 -0.64 -12.11 -1.99
C PRO A 82 0.11 -11.59 -3.25
N HIS A 83 -0.58 -10.90 -4.15
CA HIS A 83 0.02 -10.28 -5.32
C HIS A 83 0.90 -9.06 -4.97
N TRP A 84 0.61 -8.36 -3.87
CA TRP A 84 1.46 -7.28 -3.36
C TRP A 84 2.78 -7.84 -2.82
N LEU A 85 2.69 -8.94 -2.05
CA LEU A 85 3.87 -9.66 -1.56
C LEU A 85 4.75 -10.13 -2.71
N LYS A 86 4.15 -10.67 -3.78
CA LYS A 86 4.89 -11.05 -4.98
C LYS A 86 5.64 -9.86 -5.61
N ALA A 87 5.01 -8.68 -5.63
CA ALA A 87 5.59 -7.48 -6.24
C ALA A 87 6.79 -6.90 -5.48
N ILE A 88 6.90 -7.17 -4.18
CA ILE A 88 7.99 -6.63 -3.33
C ILE A 88 9.00 -7.69 -2.88
N LYS A 89 8.79 -8.98 -3.21
CA LYS A 89 9.60 -10.09 -2.72
C LYS A 89 11.09 -9.88 -2.98
N HIS A 90 11.46 -9.38 -4.16
CA HIS A 90 12.85 -9.20 -4.57
C HIS A 90 13.61 -8.16 -3.74
N TYR A 91 12.94 -7.32 -2.95
CA TYR A 91 13.59 -6.41 -2.00
C TYR A 91 14.04 -7.11 -0.70
N PHE A 92 13.67 -8.37 -0.50
CA PHE A 92 13.97 -9.16 0.70
C PHE A 92 14.82 -10.41 0.41
N ASP A 93 15.24 -10.59 -0.85
CA ASP A 93 16.10 -11.69 -1.29
C ASP A 93 17.60 -11.33 -1.20
#